data_AF-A0A7W1QEY1-F1
#
_entry.id   AF-A0A7W1QEY1-F1
#
_cell.length_a   1.000
_cell.length_b   1.000
_cell.length_c   1.000
_cell.angle_alpha   90.00
_cell.angle_beta   90.00
_cell.angle_gamma   90.00
#
_symmetry.space_group_name_H-M   'P 1'
#
loop_
_entity.id
_entity.type
_entity.pdbx_description
1 polymer ?
#
loop_
_entity_poly.entity_id
_entity_poly.type
_entity_poly.pdbx_seq_one_letter_code
_entity_poly.pdbx_strand_id
1 'polypeptide(L)' 'MRVHVFVAASAVSPGIVAALIGLGVLVAIGGHLAGSRRTVVAGLAILFAASALMIAGGYLAFRDDPKDPRPCAEPGTC' A
#
# COMPACT_ATOMS: atom_id res chain seq x y z
N MET A 1 -29.00 -3.41 13.05
CA MET A 1 -28.23 -3.30 11.79
C MET A 1 -27.95 -1.83 11.49
N ARG A 2 -26.76 -1.34 11.81
CA ARG A 2 -26.21 -0.09 11.29
C ARG A 2 -24.74 -0.36 10.97
N VAL A 3 -24.47 -0.59 9.70
CA VAL A 3 -23.10 -0.68 9.19
C VAL A 3 -22.61 0.76 9.11
N HIS A 4 -21.87 1.19 10.14
CA HIS A 4 -21.09 2.41 10.05
C HIS A 4 -19.96 2.14 9.06
N VAL A 5 -20.23 2.40 7.78
CA VAL A 5 -19.21 2.58 6.76
C VAL A 5 -18.43 3.82 7.18
N PHE A 6 -17.40 3.62 8.00
CA PHE A 6 -16.38 4.62 8.25
C PHE A 6 -15.62 4.82 6.93
N VAL A 7 -16.13 5.72 6.11
CA VAL A 7 -15.31 6.42 5.12
C VAL A 7 -14.39 7.33 5.94
N ALA A 8 -13.31 6.75 6.47
CA ALA A 8 -12.13 7.51 6.84
C ALA A 8 -11.45 7.92 5.53
N ALA A 9 -11.77 9.12 5.07
CA ALA A 9 -11.14 9.75 3.93
C ALA A 9 -9.69 10.11 4.29
N SER A 10 -8.70 9.38 3.73
CA SER A 10 -7.40 9.88 3.22
C SER A 10 -6.24 8.86 3.25
N ALA A 11 -6.42 7.64 3.76
CA ALA A 11 -5.40 6.58 3.65
C ALA A 11 -5.89 5.45 2.74
N VAL A 12 -5.12 5.13 1.69
CA VAL A 12 -5.36 3.95 0.85
C VAL A 12 -5.45 2.73 1.77
N SER A 13 -6.55 1.98 1.71
CA SER A 13 -6.75 0.90 2.69
C SER A 13 -5.65 -0.16 2.55
N PRO A 14 -5.00 -0.58 3.66
CA PRO A 14 -3.95 -1.59 3.60
C PRO A 14 -4.41 -2.90 2.96
N GLY A 15 -5.69 -3.26 3.18
CA GLY A 15 -6.32 -4.43 2.58
C GLY A 15 -6.39 -4.35 1.05
N ILE A 16 -6.67 -3.18 0.48
CA ILE A 16 -6.69 -2.98 -0.98
C ILE A 16 -5.27 -3.12 -1.54
N VAL A 17 -4.26 -2.51 -0.89
CA VAL A 17 -2.87 -2.63 -1.34
C VAL A 17 -2.40 -4.09 -1.31
N ALA A 18 -2.71 -4.82 -0.24
CA ALA A 18 -2.39 -6.24 -0.13
C ALA A 18 -3.08 -7.07 -1.24
N ALA A 19 -4.35 -6.78 -1.54
CA ALA A 19 -5.07 -7.44 -2.62
C ALA A 19 -4.44 -7.17 -4.00
N LEU A 20 -4.00 -5.93 -4.27
CA LEU A 20 -3.31 -5.58 -5.51
C LEU A 20 -1.97 -6.30 -5.65
N ILE A 21 -1.20 -6.41 -4.56
CA ILE A 21 0.04 -7.20 -4.55
C ILE A 21 -0.26 -8.66 -4.87
N GLY A 22 -1.23 -9.27 -4.17
CA GLY A 22 -1.63 -10.65 -4.42
C GLY A 22 -2.06 -10.88 -5.88
N LEU A 23 -2.90 -9.99 -6.41
CA LEU A 23 -3.33 -10.03 -7.81
C LEU A 23 -2.15 -9.92 -8.78
N GLY A 24 -1.25 -8.95 -8.58
CA GLY A 24 -0.09 -8.75 -9.45
C GLY A 24 0.85 -9.96 -9.47
N VAL A 25 1.08 -10.59 -8.32
CA VAL A 25 1.85 -11.85 -8.21
C VAL A 25 1.15 -12.96 -8.99
N LEU A 26 -0.16 -13.18 -8.76
CA LEU A 26 -0.90 -14.25 -9.42
C LEU A 26 -0.93 -14.08 -10.95
N VAL A 27 -1.11 -12.85 -11.44
CA VAL A 27 -1.07 -12.53 -12.87
C VAL A 27 0.32 -12.77 -13.45
N ALA A 28 1.38 -12.36 -12.75
CA ALA A 28 2.75 -12.57 -13.20
C ALA A 28 3.10 -14.06 -13.27
N ILE A 29 2.74 -14.84 -12.25
CA ILE A 29 2.94 -16.30 -12.23
C ILE A 29 2.13 -16.95 -13.34
N GLY A 30 0.84 -16.64 -13.47
CA GLY A 30 -0.02 -17.18 -14.53
C GLY A 30 0.51 -16.85 -15.93
N GLY A 31 1.00 -15.63 -16.15
CA GLY A 31 1.65 -15.23 -17.38
C GLY A 31 2.94 -16.02 -17.66
N HIS A 32 3.73 -16.28 -16.62
CA HIS A 32 4.97 -17.05 -16.74
C HIS A 32 4.69 -18.51 -17.11
N LEU A 33 3.73 -19.15 -16.44
CA LEU A 33 3.30 -20.52 -16.73
C LEU A 33 2.71 -20.64 -18.14
N ALA A 34 2.03 -19.60 -18.64
CA ALA A 34 1.50 -19.55 -19.99
C ALA A 34 2.51 -19.12 -21.07
N GLY A 35 3.77 -18.81 -20.71
CA GLY A 35 4.78 -18.29 -21.65
C GLY A 35 4.47 -16.90 -22.22
N SER A 36 3.52 -16.15 -21.64
CA SER A 36 3.09 -14.85 -22.13
C SER A 36 3.85 -13.72 -21.46
N ARG A 37 4.86 -13.20 -22.16
CA ARG A 37 5.65 -12.05 -21.68
C ARG A 37 4.79 -10.81 -21.39
N ARG A 38 3.75 -10.57 -22.20
CA ARG A 38 2.83 -9.43 -22.00
C ARG A 38 2.07 -9.54 -20.67
N THR A 39 1.60 -10.73 -20.34
CA THR A 39 0.88 -10.98 -19.08
C THR A 39 1.80 -10.83 -17.87
N VAL A 40 3.04 -11.32 -17.97
CA VAL A 40 4.05 -11.12 -16.92
C VAL A 40 4.30 -9.63 -16.68
N VAL A 41 4.50 -8.85 -17.75
CA VAL A 41 4.72 -7.40 -17.67
C VAL A 41 3.52 -6.69 -17.03
N ALA A 42 2.29 -7.09 -17.38
CA ALA A 42 1.10 -6.53 -16.75
C ALA A 42 1.05 -6.82 -15.23
N GLY A 43 1.37 -8.05 -14.81
CA GLY A 43 1.45 -8.41 -13.40
C GLY A 43 2.52 -7.60 -12.64
N LEU A 44 3.70 -7.43 -13.23
CA LEU A 44 4.77 -6.60 -12.67
C LEU A 44 4.37 -5.12 -12.58
N ALA A 45 3.66 -4.59 -13.57
CA ALA A 45 3.17 -3.22 -13.54
C ALA A 45 2.17 -3.01 -12.38
N ILE A 46 1.27 -3.98 -12.14
CA ILE A 46 0.35 -3.95 -10.99
C ILE A 46 1.15 -3.96 -9.68
N LEU A 47 2.16 -4.83 -9.56
CA LEU A 47 3.02 -4.88 -8.37
C LEU A 47 3.71 -3.55 -8.11
N PHE A 48 4.29 -2.95 -9.14
CA PHE A 48 4.99 -1.68 -9.02
C PHE A 48 4.03 -0.55 -8.58
N ALA A 49 2.82 -0.50 -9.16
CA ALA A 49 1.80 0.46 -8.75
C ALA A 49 1.35 0.25 -7.29
N ALA A 50 1.17 -1.01 -6.86
CA ALA A 50 0.80 -1.32 -5.48
C ALA A 50 1.91 -0.93 -4.49
N SER A 51 3.18 -1.17 -4.83
CA SER A 51 4.33 -0.72 -4.03
C SER A 51 4.39 0.80 -3.94
N ALA A 52 4.17 1.51 -5.05
CA ALA A 52 4.12 2.97 -5.05
C ALA A 52 2.99 3.51 -4.15
N LEU A 53 1.80 2.90 -4.20
CA LEU A 53 0.68 3.21 -3.31
C LEU A 53 1.04 2.98 -1.83
N MET A 54 1.74 1.89 -1.51
CA MET A 54 2.19 1.61 -0.16
C MET A 54 3.14 2.68 0.37
N ILE A 55 4.15 3.04 -0.44
CA ILE A 55 5.16 4.04 -0.05
C ILE A 55 4.51 5.41 0.11
N ALA A 56 3.69 5.84 -0.86
CA ALA A 56 2.99 7.11 -0.80
C ALA A 56 2.02 7.17 0.40
N GLY A 57 1.26 6.09 0.65
CA GLY A 57 0.37 5.99 1.79
C GLY A 57 1.12 6.06 3.12
N GLY A 58 2.24 5.33 3.25
CA GLY A 58 3.09 5.38 4.43
C GLY A 58 3.71 6.76 4.66
N TYR A 59 4.15 7.43 3.60
CA TYR A 59 4.67 8.79 3.69
C TYR A 59 3.61 9.79 4.14
N LEU A 60 2.40 9.74 3.57
CA LEU A 60 1.30 10.62 3.98
C LEU A 60 0.93 10.38 5.45
N ALA A 61 0.84 9.11 5.87
CA ALA A 61 0.59 8.77 7.26
C ALA A 61 1.67 9.33 8.21
N PHE A 62 2.94 9.28 7.81
CA PHE A 62 4.04 9.87 8.59
C PHE A 62 3.99 11.41 8.61
N ARG A 63 3.69 12.05 7.48
CA ARG A 63 3.68 13.51 7.35
C ARG A 63 2.58 14.17 8.15
N ASP A 64 1.42 13.53 8.20
CA ASP A 64 0.22 14.07 8.85
C ASP A 64 0.09 13.62 10.32
N ASP A 65 1.02 12.83 10.85
CA ASP A 65 1.06 12.46 12.27
C ASP A 65 1.54 13.66 13.12
N PRO A 66 0.72 14.19 14.04
CA PRO A 66 1.12 15.31 14.90
C PRO A 66 2.15 14.91 15.96
N LYS A 67 2.36 13.61 16.19
CA LYS A 67 3.31 13.10 17.17
C LYS A 67 4.62 12.74 16.46
N ASP A 68 5.68 13.52 16.71
CA ASP A 68 7.02 13.12 16.28
C ASP A 68 7.42 11.82 17.01
N PRO A 69 7.66 10.70 16.30
CA PRO A 69 8.01 9.43 16.92
C PRO A 69 9.46 9.38 17.38
N ARG A 70 10.28 10.39 17.07
CA ARG A 70 11.67 10.47 17.53
C ARG A 70 11.71 10.69 19.04
N PRO A 71 12.67 10.08 19.76
CA PRO A 71 12.89 10.37 21.17
C PRO A 71 13.17 11.86 21.35
N CYS A 72 12.53 12.48 22.35
CA CYS A 72 12.83 13.84 22.74
C CYS A 72 14.33 13.96 23.03
N ALA A 73 15.00 14.92 22.40
CA ALA A 73 16.41 15.17 22.65
C ALA A 73 16.66 15.57 24.13
N GLU A 74 15.65 16.15 24.79
CA GLU A 74 15.68 16.52 26.20
C GLU A 74 14.41 16.03 26.93
N PRO A 75 14.52 15.58 28.20
CA PRO A 75 13.36 15.22 29.00
C PRO A 75 12.48 16.46 29.28
N GLY A 76 11.23 16.46 28.80
CA GLY A 76 10.21 17.47 29.14
C GLY A 76 9.93 18.55 28.09
N THR A 77 10.53 18.46 26.89
CA THR A 77 10.29 19.41 25.78
C THR A 77 9.45 18.83 24.63
N CYS A 78 8.74 17.73 24.91
CA CYS A 78 7.64 17.17 24.13
C CYS A 78 6.39 17.14 25.01
#